data_AF-A0A914CAI4-F1
#
_entry.id   AF-A0A914CAI4-F1
#
_cell.length_a   1.000
_cell.length_b   1.000
_cell.length_c   1.000
_cell.angle_alpha   90.00
_cell.angle_beta   90.00
_cell.angle_gamma   90.00
#
_symmetry.space_group_name_H-M   'P 1'
#
loop_
_entity.id
_entity.type
_entity.pdbx_description
1 polymer ?
#
loop_
_entity_poly.entity_id
_entity_poly.type
_entity_poly.pdbx_seq_one_letter_code
_entity_poly.pdbx_strand_id
1 'polypeptide(L)'
;MMASQDGPIPHKRPRLNEEDVENNPEKMEIQKCARFFRTLLHLSTNNKNYARRKIKKTVMELVQEVLLKPISPEEFVTRLQNVLHSQAQPNLLPFLHKTLPSLRAAVINGEIDIPEIFESSDKDEKHGSSLSIPEIDDYWQCDKSLVQRHLCTLNHGLFADVVLSVGDEEMKLPAHKYMLMVGSPIFEKMFSDEISNGVVFETIEYEGRKLHNIKISDVPPDAMKVFLNFLYSENEIPELSGAFNTSKIDLALNLLYIAKKYLVKKLEDQCKSYLTNRINLMTIFPIFEHALLFNCDEMINACKDYLMKKECEPAFRSKAFCEISRKSLISLLELDCLGVDEFSLYGYVLTWAQSECERLMLTSTSENLREVLGSAFYLIRFPAMSLDQFADIANNKFFIDPGLLLTDAECLRIYSFLTKKNEIEDLLFKTTPRSHET
;
A
#
# COMPACT_ATOMS: atom_id res chain seq x y z
N MET A 1 5.46 -54.69 0.19
CA MET A 1 4.55 -55.41 1.12
C MET A 1 4.44 -54.54 2.37
N MET A 2 3.25 -53.98 2.63
CA MET A 2 2.80 -53.34 3.89
C MET A 2 3.53 -52.06 4.35
N ALA A 3 2.94 -51.11 5.07
CA ALA A 3 1.56 -50.63 5.27
C ALA A 3 1.73 -49.39 6.19
N SER A 4 0.90 -48.37 5.96
CA SER A 4 0.83 -47.10 6.69
C SER A 4 0.50 -47.27 8.18
N GLN A 5 0.99 -46.35 9.03
CA GLN A 5 0.46 -46.10 10.37
C GLN A 5 0.05 -44.63 10.49
N ASP A 6 -1.23 -44.36 10.24
CA ASP A 6 -1.92 -43.18 10.76
C ASP A 6 -2.48 -43.51 12.15
N GLY A 7 -2.31 -42.57 13.09
CA GLY A 7 -2.84 -42.66 14.45
C GLY A 7 -4.38 -42.58 14.49
N PRO A 8 -5.02 -43.05 15.58
CA PRO A 8 -6.46 -43.21 15.65
C PRO A 8 -7.20 -41.87 15.73
N ILE A 9 -8.17 -41.72 14.84
CA ILE A 9 -9.23 -40.70 14.83
C ILE A 9 -10.07 -40.84 16.10
N PRO A 10 -10.43 -39.75 16.82
CA PRO A 10 -11.30 -39.84 17.98
C PRO A 10 -12.71 -40.28 17.56
N HIS A 11 -13.19 -41.36 18.17
CA HIS A 11 -14.53 -41.91 17.97
C HIS A 11 -15.62 -40.85 18.27
N LYS A 12 -16.51 -40.59 17.29
CA LYS A 12 -17.78 -39.90 17.53
C LYS A 12 -18.60 -40.71 18.55
N ARG A 13 -18.97 -40.10 19.68
CA ARG A 13 -20.00 -40.67 20.57
C ARG A 13 -21.35 -40.74 19.84
N PRO A 14 -22.23 -41.69 20.18
CA PRO A 14 -23.51 -41.86 19.49
C PRO A 14 -24.40 -40.62 19.69
N ARG A 15 -25.11 -40.20 18.64
CA ARG A 15 -26.22 -39.24 18.76
C ARG A 15 -27.32 -39.88 19.61
N LEU A 16 -27.94 -39.11 20.49
CA LEU A 16 -29.04 -39.57 21.34
C LEU A 16 -30.23 -40.03 20.48
N ASN A 17 -30.66 -41.28 20.64
CA ASN A 17 -31.86 -41.82 20.00
C ASN A 17 -33.11 -41.20 20.62
N GLU A 18 -34.17 -41.00 19.82
CA GLU A 18 -35.43 -40.37 20.26
C GLU A 18 -36.14 -41.13 21.40
N GLU A 19 -35.83 -42.42 21.61
CA GLU A 19 -36.40 -43.25 22.67
C GLU A 19 -35.75 -43.03 24.06
N ASP A 20 -34.56 -42.41 24.16
CA ASP A 20 -33.89 -42.12 25.45
C ASP A 20 -34.35 -40.79 26.10
N VAL A 21 -35.30 -40.10 25.46
CA VAL A 21 -35.77 -38.76 25.84
C VAL A 21 -36.92 -38.83 26.85
N GLU A 22 -37.69 -39.93 26.87
CA GLU A 22 -38.95 -40.01 27.61
C GLU A 22 -38.82 -40.13 29.14
N ASN A 23 -37.63 -40.43 29.68
CA ASN A 23 -37.44 -40.65 31.12
C ASN A 23 -36.45 -39.71 31.83
N ASN A 24 -36.01 -38.61 31.18
CA ASN A 24 -35.17 -37.60 31.85
C ASN A 24 -35.74 -36.18 31.70
N PRO A 25 -36.34 -35.60 32.77
CA PRO A 25 -36.96 -34.28 32.71
C PRO A 25 -35.98 -33.15 32.37
N GLU A 26 -34.68 -33.32 32.67
CA GLU A 26 -33.65 -32.34 32.32
C GLU A 26 -33.37 -32.34 30.81
N LYS A 27 -33.27 -33.52 30.18
CA LYS A 27 -33.09 -33.65 28.72
C LYS A 27 -34.28 -33.06 27.95
N MET A 28 -35.50 -33.24 28.47
CA MET A 28 -36.71 -32.67 27.86
C MET A 28 -36.68 -31.13 27.86
N GLU A 29 -36.24 -30.49 28.95
CA GLU A 29 -36.11 -29.03 29.02
C GLU A 29 -35.04 -28.52 28.05
N ILE A 30 -33.89 -29.20 27.95
CA ILE A 30 -32.82 -28.86 27.00
C ILE A 30 -33.34 -28.92 25.55
N GLN A 31 -34.13 -29.94 25.21
CA GLN A 31 -34.73 -30.05 23.87
C GLN A 31 -35.76 -28.95 23.58
N LYS A 32 -36.56 -28.53 24.58
CA LYS A 32 -37.46 -27.38 24.43
C LYS A 32 -36.68 -26.10 24.16
N CYS A 33 -35.53 -25.91 24.83
CA CYS A 33 -34.67 -24.75 24.62
C CYS A 33 -34.01 -24.78 23.23
N ALA A 34 -33.52 -25.94 22.79
CA ALA A 34 -33.01 -26.11 21.44
C ALA A 34 -34.09 -25.86 20.36
N ARG A 35 -35.32 -26.34 20.58
CA ARG A 35 -36.46 -26.07 19.69
C ARG A 35 -36.82 -24.59 19.64
N PHE A 36 -36.74 -23.87 20.77
CA PHE A 36 -36.92 -22.42 20.80
C PHE A 36 -35.94 -21.71 19.86
N PHE A 37 -34.64 -22.00 19.95
CA PHE A 37 -33.62 -21.39 19.07
C PHE A 37 -33.79 -21.78 17.60
N ARG A 38 -34.09 -23.06 17.30
CA ARG A 38 -34.39 -23.48 15.91
C ARG A 38 -35.61 -22.76 15.35
N THR A 39 -36.64 -22.57 16.17
CA THR A 39 -37.85 -21.84 15.78
C THR A 39 -37.55 -20.36 15.57
N LEU A 40 -36.70 -19.76 16.40
CA LEU A 40 -36.29 -18.38 16.27
C LEU A 40 -35.54 -18.13 14.95
N LEU A 41 -34.61 -19.02 14.62
CA LEU A 41 -33.92 -19.03 13.33
C LEU A 41 -34.91 -19.26 12.18
N HIS A 42 -35.82 -20.22 12.29
CA HIS A 42 -36.79 -20.53 11.24
C HIS A 42 -37.81 -19.39 11.00
N LEU A 43 -38.32 -18.74 12.05
CA LEU A 43 -39.23 -17.60 11.93
C LEU A 43 -38.57 -16.41 11.22
N SER A 44 -37.24 -16.31 11.29
CA SER A 44 -36.46 -15.33 10.53
C SER A 44 -36.23 -15.71 9.06
N THR A 45 -36.53 -16.95 8.64
CA THR A 45 -36.23 -17.48 7.28
C THR A 45 -37.36 -17.32 6.26
N ASN A 46 -38.60 -17.01 6.65
CA ASN A 46 -39.73 -16.91 5.72
C ASN A 46 -40.07 -15.45 5.34
N ASN A 47 -39.32 -14.84 4.40
CA ASN A 47 -39.81 -13.90 3.36
C ASN A 47 -38.69 -13.14 2.61
N LYS A 48 -38.97 -12.71 1.37
CA LYS A 48 -38.02 -12.06 0.46
C LYS A 48 -37.69 -10.58 0.75
N ASN A 49 -38.24 -9.98 1.82
CA ASN A 49 -38.11 -8.54 2.10
C ASN A 49 -36.78 -8.18 2.78
N TYR A 50 -36.08 -7.16 2.27
CA TYR A 50 -34.78 -6.63 2.75
C TYR A 50 -34.71 -6.38 4.27
N ALA A 51 -35.69 -5.66 4.84
CA ALA A 51 -35.74 -5.38 6.28
C ALA A 51 -35.76 -6.66 7.14
N ARG A 52 -36.33 -7.76 6.62
CA ARG A 52 -36.39 -9.05 7.32
C ARG A 52 -35.11 -9.89 7.14
N ARG A 53 -34.30 -9.66 6.10
CA ARG A 53 -32.97 -10.29 5.96
C ARG A 53 -31.95 -9.73 6.95
N LYS A 54 -31.97 -8.41 7.20
CA LYS A 54 -31.17 -7.77 8.26
C LYS A 54 -31.54 -8.34 9.63
N ILE A 55 -32.86 -8.45 9.90
CA ILE A 55 -33.38 -9.13 11.10
C ILE A 55 -32.88 -10.58 11.18
N LYS A 56 -32.91 -11.35 10.08
CA LYS A 56 -32.35 -12.71 10.03
C LYS A 56 -30.88 -12.74 10.47
N LYS A 57 -30.02 -11.94 9.84
CA LYS A 57 -28.58 -11.91 10.16
C LYS A 57 -28.33 -11.54 11.63
N THR A 58 -29.00 -10.51 12.14
CA THR A 58 -28.85 -10.09 13.53
C THR A 58 -29.40 -11.13 14.53
N VAL A 59 -30.49 -11.82 14.19
CA VAL A 59 -31.02 -12.93 15.00
C VAL A 59 -30.04 -14.11 15.01
N MET A 60 -29.44 -14.46 13.87
CA MET A 60 -28.42 -15.52 13.78
C MET A 60 -27.22 -15.20 14.65
N GLU A 61 -26.67 -13.99 14.53
CA GLU A 61 -25.55 -13.52 15.36
C GLU A 61 -25.92 -13.59 16.86
N LEU A 62 -27.09 -13.08 17.25
CA LEU A 62 -27.56 -13.14 18.64
C LEU A 62 -27.67 -14.58 19.19
N VAL A 63 -28.14 -15.52 18.37
CA VAL A 63 -28.26 -16.94 18.75
C VAL A 63 -26.87 -17.57 18.88
N GLN A 64 -25.94 -17.26 17.99
CA GLN A 64 -24.55 -17.71 18.09
C GLN A 64 -23.88 -17.15 19.35
N GLU A 65 -24.05 -15.85 19.63
CA GLU A 65 -23.43 -15.23 20.79
C GLU A 65 -23.99 -15.77 22.11
N VAL A 66 -25.31 -15.98 22.22
CA VAL A 66 -25.88 -16.52 23.46
C VAL A 66 -25.52 -18.00 23.69
N LEU A 67 -25.19 -18.76 22.65
CA LEU A 67 -24.82 -20.17 22.77
C LEU A 67 -23.31 -20.40 22.89
N LEU A 68 -22.48 -19.55 22.28
CA LEU A 68 -21.02 -19.74 22.21
C LEU A 68 -20.21 -18.71 23.02
N LYS A 69 -20.78 -17.55 23.36
CA LYS A 69 -20.12 -16.47 24.10
C LYS A 69 -20.76 -16.26 25.49
N PRO A 70 -20.07 -15.62 26.45
CA PRO A 70 -20.58 -15.41 27.82
C PRO A 70 -21.56 -14.22 27.91
N ILE A 71 -22.58 -14.18 27.05
CA ILE A 71 -23.67 -13.18 27.14
C ILE A 71 -24.70 -13.64 28.20
N SER A 72 -25.25 -12.70 28.97
CA SER A 72 -26.29 -13.00 29.97
C SER A 72 -27.68 -13.19 29.32
N PRO A 73 -28.58 -13.99 29.91
CA PRO A 73 -29.95 -14.13 29.43
C PRO A 73 -30.71 -12.80 29.31
N GLU A 74 -30.45 -11.84 30.20
CA GLU A 74 -31.05 -10.49 30.21
C GLU A 74 -30.63 -9.69 28.97
N GLU A 75 -29.33 -9.71 28.65
CA GLU A 75 -28.78 -9.01 27.49
C GLU A 75 -29.32 -9.61 26.19
N PHE A 76 -29.36 -10.94 26.09
CA PHE A 76 -29.94 -11.63 24.94
C PHE A 76 -31.42 -11.27 24.74
N VAL A 77 -32.25 -11.35 25.79
CA VAL A 77 -33.69 -11.06 25.70
C VAL A 77 -33.94 -9.61 25.31
N THR A 78 -33.16 -8.67 25.86
CA THR A 78 -33.27 -7.23 25.54
C THR A 78 -32.92 -6.96 24.07
N ARG A 79 -31.80 -7.50 23.59
CA ARG A 79 -31.38 -7.34 22.18
C ARG A 79 -32.38 -8.01 21.24
N LEU A 80 -32.92 -9.17 21.61
CA LEU A 80 -33.90 -9.89 20.81
C LEU A 80 -35.21 -9.11 20.65
N GLN A 81 -35.72 -8.50 21.74
CA GLN A 81 -36.93 -7.66 21.70
C GLN A 81 -36.74 -6.44 20.81
N ASN A 82 -35.58 -5.78 20.89
CA ASN A 82 -35.25 -4.63 20.05
C ASN A 82 -35.20 -5.00 18.56
N VAL A 83 -34.63 -6.16 18.23
CA VAL A 83 -34.52 -6.62 16.84
C VAL A 83 -35.86 -7.06 16.26
N LEU A 84 -36.69 -7.75 17.05
CA LEU A 84 -37.98 -8.26 16.60
C LEU A 84 -39.16 -7.30 16.80
N HIS A 85 -38.94 -6.14 17.43
CA HIS A 85 -39.99 -5.19 17.83
C HIS A 85 -41.14 -5.88 18.57
N SER A 86 -40.81 -6.83 19.46
CA SER A 86 -41.77 -7.68 20.17
C SER A 86 -41.93 -7.29 21.64
N GLN A 87 -43.09 -7.60 22.23
CA GLN A 87 -43.32 -7.40 23.67
C GLN A 87 -42.57 -8.43 24.51
N ALA A 88 -42.27 -8.06 25.75
CA ALA A 88 -41.57 -8.92 26.69
C ALA A 88 -42.36 -10.20 27.00
N GLN A 89 -41.72 -11.36 26.83
CA GLN A 89 -42.30 -12.65 27.18
C GLN A 89 -41.98 -12.98 28.65
N PRO A 90 -42.97 -12.98 29.56
CA PRO A 90 -42.72 -13.02 31.01
C PRO A 90 -42.02 -14.31 31.48
N ASN A 91 -42.17 -15.41 30.75
CA ASN A 91 -41.60 -16.71 31.11
C ASN A 91 -40.29 -17.04 30.37
N LEU A 92 -39.83 -16.18 29.45
CA LEU A 92 -38.65 -16.46 28.64
C LEU A 92 -37.36 -16.33 29.45
N LEU A 93 -37.23 -15.27 30.24
CA LEU A 93 -36.02 -15.02 31.03
C LEU A 93 -35.80 -16.11 32.11
N PRO A 94 -36.81 -16.49 32.94
CA PRO A 94 -36.65 -17.60 33.89
C PRO A 94 -36.33 -18.94 33.21
N PHE A 95 -36.92 -19.19 32.04
CA PHE A 95 -36.66 -20.39 31.24
C PHE A 95 -35.20 -20.45 30.75
N LEU A 96 -34.66 -19.33 30.25
CA LEU A 96 -33.27 -19.27 29.80
C LEU A 96 -32.28 -19.40 30.95
N HIS A 97 -32.51 -18.78 32.11
CA HIS A 97 -31.64 -18.98 33.27
C HIS A 97 -31.54 -20.44 33.70
N LYS A 98 -32.66 -21.16 33.66
CA LYS A 98 -32.72 -22.56 34.06
C LYS A 98 -32.05 -23.49 33.06
N THR A 99 -32.20 -23.25 31.77
CA THR A 99 -31.96 -24.27 30.74
C THR A 99 -30.78 -23.97 29.80
N LEU A 100 -30.38 -22.69 29.69
CA LEU A 100 -29.29 -22.28 28.80
C LEU A 100 -27.92 -22.88 29.17
N PRO A 101 -27.50 -22.98 30.46
CA PRO A 101 -26.20 -23.55 30.81
C PRO A 101 -26.03 -24.99 30.33
N SER A 102 -27.05 -25.84 30.55
CA SER A 102 -27.03 -27.24 30.10
C SER A 102 -27.11 -27.36 28.58
N LEU A 103 -27.82 -26.45 27.91
CA LEU A 103 -27.85 -26.38 26.45
C LEU A 103 -26.48 -25.99 25.85
N ARG A 104 -25.78 -25.01 26.43
CA ARG A 104 -24.43 -24.62 25.98
C ARG A 104 -23.48 -25.80 26.03
N ALA A 105 -23.48 -26.54 27.14
CA ALA A 105 -22.66 -27.74 27.30
C ALA A 105 -23.00 -28.81 26.24
N ALA A 106 -24.30 -29.07 26.00
CA ALA A 106 -24.75 -30.05 25.01
C ALA A 106 -24.38 -29.66 23.56
N VAL A 107 -24.44 -28.36 23.21
CA VAL A 107 -24.04 -27.85 21.88
C VAL A 107 -22.53 -27.92 21.69
N ILE A 108 -21.73 -27.52 22.67
CA ILE A 108 -20.25 -27.58 22.62
C ILE A 108 -19.75 -29.02 22.53
N ASN A 109 -20.40 -29.94 23.23
CA ASN A 109 -20.06 -31.37 23.21
C ASN A 109 -20.58 -32.10 21.96
N GLY A 110 -21.29 -31.42 21.06
CA GLY A 110 -21.85 -31.99 19.83
C GLY A 110 -23.04 -32.94 20.05
N GLU A 111 -23.67 -32.89 21.23
CA GLU A 111 -24.83 -33.71 21.59
C GLU A 111 -26.13 -33.15 21.01
N ILE A 112 -26.19 -31.83 20.76
CA ILE A 112 -27.31 -31.14 20.14
C ILE A 112 -26.83 -30.28 18.98
N ASP A 113 -27.42 -30.53 17.82
CA ASP A 113 -27.17 -29.77 16.60
C ASP A 113 -28.23 -28.68 16.40
N ILE A 114 -27.80 -27.42 16.34
CA ILE A 114 -28.65 -26.28 15.97
C ILE A 114 -28.04 -25.71 14.67
N PRO A 115 -28.77 -25.75 13.54
CA PRO A 115 -28.25 -25.32 12.24
C PRO A 115 -27.69 -23.88 12.25
N GLU A 116 -26.75 -23.61 11.35
CA GLU A 116 -26.14 -22.28 11.13
C GLU A 116 -25.27 -21.72 12.29
N ILE A 117 -24.97 -22.49 13.34
CA ILE A 117 -24.13 -22.05 14.48
C ILE A 117 -22.62 -22.22 14.25
N PHE A 118 -22.21 -23.27 13.53
CA PHE A 118 -20.81 -23.64 13.31
C PHE A 118 -20.34 -23.50 11.85
N GLU A 119 -21.14 -22.92 10.97
CA GLU A 119 -20.68 -22.57 9.63
C GLU A 119 -19.76 -21.35 9.73
N SER A 120 -18.46 -21.62 9.83
CA SER A 120 -17.41 -20.64 9.62
C SER A 120 -17.51 -20.08 8.20
N SER A 121 -17.31 -18.77 8.11
CA SER A 121 -17.17 -17.98 6.88
C SER A 121 -15.90 -18.34 6.09
N ASP A 122 -15.73 -19.61 5.74
CA ASP A 122 -14.61 -20.15 4.96
C ASP A 122 -15.15 -21.12 3.90
N LYS A 123 -15.80 -20.58 2.87
CA LYS A 123 -15.96 -21.23 1.56
C LYS A 123 -15.86 -20.19 0.45
N ASP A 124 -14.76 -19.46 0.43
CA ASP A 124 -14.20 -18.91 -0.80
C ASP A 124 -12.82 -19.52 -0.97
N GLU A 125 -12.74 -20.67 -1.63
CA GLU A 125 -11.66 -20.98 -2.56
C GLU A 125 -11.95 -22.30 -3.30
N LYS A 126 -11.74 -22.23 -4.63
CA LYS A 126 -11.94 -23.25 -5.67
C LYS A 126 -13.37 -23.35 -6.17
N HIS A 127 -13.67 -22.65 -7.27
CA HIS A 127 -13.80 -23.23 -8.62
C HIS A 127 -13.64 -22.11 -9.67
N GLY A 128 -12.99 -22.43 -10.78
CA GLY A 128 -12.46 -21.46 -11.73
C GLY A 128 -13.49 -20.73 -12.62
N SER A 129 -13.00 -19.62 -13.18
CA SER A 129 -13.45 -18.94 -14.41
C SER A 129 -14.94 -18.63 -14.54
N SER A 130 -15.39 -17.62 -13.80
CA SER A 130 -16.27 -16.53 -14.27
C SER A 130 -16.43 -15.55 -13.11
N LEU A 131 -15.81 -14.37 -13.21
CA LEU A 131 -15.93 -13.32 -12.20
C LEU A 131 -17.39 -12.83 -12.19
N SER A 132 -18.20 -13.39 -11.27
CA SER A 132 -19.48 -12.82 -10.91
C SER A 132 -19.23 -11.78 -9.81
N ILE A 133 -19.52 -10.52 -10.12
CA ILE A 133 -19.51 -9.40 -9.17
C ILE A 133 -20.44 -9.81 -8.01
N PRO A 134 -20.05 -9.60 -6.73
CA PRO A 134 -20.95 -9.83 -5.60
C PRO A 134 -22.28 -9.10 -5.85
N GLU A 135 -23.42 -9.82 -5.79
CA GLU A 135 -24.73 -9.22 -6.00
C GLU A 135 -24.91 -8.04 -5.04
N ILE A 136 -24.91 -6.82 -5.60
CA ILE A 136 -25.17 -5.61 -4.85
C ILE A 136 -26.63 -5.64 -4.44
N ASP A 137 -26.90 -5.62 -3.14
CA ASP A 137 -28.25 -5.70 -2.60
C ASP A 137 -29.16 -4.60 -3.17
N ASP A 138 -30.44 -4.93 -3.34
CA ASP A 138 -31.44 -3.93 -3.72
C ASP A 138 -31.44 -2.82 -2.66
N TYR A 139 -31.40 -1.55 -3.10
CA TYR A 139 -31.32 -0.37 -2.23
C TYR A 139 -30.03 -0.25 -1.41
N TRP A 140 -28.89 -0.75 -1.93
CA TRP A 140 -27.57 -0.64 -1.30
C TRP A 140 -27.18 0.78 -0.82
N GLN A 141 -27.83 1.82 -1.35
CA GLN A 141 -27.61 3.23 -1.01
C GLN A 141 -28.16 3.62 0.37
N CYS A 142 -29.22 2.97 0.88
CA CYS A 142 -30.04 3.50 1.98
C CYS A 142 -29.28 3.72 3.29
N ASP A 143 -28.34 2.84 3.63
CA ASP A 143 -27.58 2.89 4.90
C ASP A 143 -26.16 3.47 4.71
N LYS A 144 -25.86 4.12 3.58
CA LYS A 144 -24.50 4.61 3.24
C LYS A 144 -24.41 6.14 3.14
N SER A 145 -23.33 6.70 3.67
CA SER A 145 -22.97 8.12 3.46
C SER A 145 -22.76 8.43 1.98
N LEU A 146 -22.72 9.72 1.60
CA LEU A 146 -22.47 10.10 0.20
C LEU A 146 -21.12 9.54 -0.31
N VAL A 147 -20.06 9.66 0.50
CA VAL A 147 -18.73 9.10 0.18
C VAL A 147 -18.77 7.59 0.03
N GLN A 148 -19.43 6.88 0.96
CA GLN A 148 -19.61 5.43 0.86
C GLN A 148 -20.38 5.03 -0.39
N ARG A 149 -21.32 5.89 -0.83
CA ARG A 149 -22.05 5.65 -2.08
C ARG A 149 -21.19 5.83 -3.32
N HIS A 150 -20.40 6.89 -3.39
CA HIS A 150 -19.44 7.11 -4.47
C HIS A 150 -18.41 5.99 -4.57
N LEU A 151 -17.80 5.59 -3.45
CA LEU A 151 -16.86 4.47 -3.43
C LEU A 151 -17.53 3.15 -3.84
N CYS A 152 -18.77 2.92 -3.42
CA CYS A 152 -19.51 1.74 -3.86
C CYS A 152 -19.78 1.74 -5.37
N THR A 153 -20.11 2.90 -5.97
CA THR A 153 -20.26 2.99 -7.44
C THR A 153 -18.95 2.74 -8.17
N LEU A 154 -17.84 3.29 -7.67
CA LEU A 154 -16.51 3.08 -8.23
C LEU A 154 -16.09 1.61 -8.18
N ASN A 155 -16.14 1.00 -6.99
CA ASN A 155 -15.64 -0.36 -6.74
C ASN A 155 -16.39 -1.44 -7.52
N HIS A 156 -17.64 -1.18 -7.91
CA HIS A 156 -18.45 -2.13 -8.67
C HIS A 156 -18.76 -1.66 -10.10
N GLY A 157 -18.16 -0.56 -10.57
CA GLY A 157 -18.40 -0.03 -11.91
C GLY A 157 -19.87 0.33 -12.22
N LEU A 158 -20.68 0.59 -11.19
CA LEU A 158 -22.09 0.95 -11.35
C LEU A 158 -22.19 2.32 -11.98
N PHE A 159 -22.98 2.47 -13.05
CA PHE A 159 -23.17 3.74 -13.77
C PHE A 159 -21.91 4.32 -14.44
N ALA A 160 -20.83 3.53 -14.52
CA ALA A 160 -19.62 3.94 -15.23
C ALA A 160 -19.94 4.29 -16.70
N ASP A 161 -19.38 5.42 -17.16
CA ASP A 161 -19.50 5.98 -18.51
C ASP A 161 -18.13 6.14 -19.21
N VAL A 162 -17.05 5.77 -18.50
CA VAL A 162 -15.68 5.76 -19.00
C VAL A 162 -14.87 4.63 -18.35
N VAL A 163 -13.86 4.13 -19.05
CA VAL A 163 -12.87 3.17 -18.56
C VAL A 163 -11.48 3.77 -18.74
N LEU A 164 -10.67 3.68 -17.69
CA LEU A 164 -9.24 3.96 -17.77
C LEU A 164 -8.50 2.64 -18.01
N SER A 165 -7.82 2.49 -19.14
CA SER A 165 -6.91 1.38 -19.43
C SER A 165 -5.51 1.74 -18.97
N VAL A 166 -5.06 1.14 -17.86
CA VAL A 166 -3.90 1.60 -17.09
C VAL A 166 -2.75 0.61 -17.12
N GLY A 167 -1.53 1.12 -17.27
CA GLY A 167 -0.28 0.35 -17.29
C GLY A 167 -0.11 -0.47 -18.57
N ASP A 168 0.99 -1.22 -18.65
CA ASP A 168 1.37 -2.01 -19.82
C ASP A 168 0.37 -3.15 -20.11
N GLU A 169 -0.26 -3.68 -19.06
CA GLU A 169 -1.30 -4.72 -19.16
C GLU A 169 -2.70 -4.16 -19.50
N GLU A 170 -2.80 -2.83 -19.71
CA GLU A 170 -4.05 -2.11 -19.98
C GLU A 170 -5.19 -2.47 -19.00
N MET A 171 -4.88 -2.58 -17.71
CA MET A 171 -5.87 -2.92 -16.67
C MET A 171 -7.05 -1.94 -16.73
N LYS A 172 -8.25 -2.47 -16.92
CA LYS A 172 -9.48 -1.69 -17.09
C LYS A 172 -10.05 -1.27 -15.74
N LEU A 173 -10.09 0.04 -15.49
CA LEU A 173 -10.69 0.64 -14.30
C LEU A 173 -11.95 1.44 -14.72
N PRO A 174 -13.17 0.93 -14.47
CA PRO A 174 -14.39 1.67 -14.75
C PRO A 174 -14.51 2.89 -13.82
N ALA A 175 -14.94 4.03 -14.37
CA ALA A 175 -15.07 5.29 -13.65
C ALA A 175 -16.22 6.14 -14.23
N HIS A 176 -16.37 7.35 -13.68
CA HIS A 176 -17.42 8.30 -14.02
C HIS A 176 -16.81 9.62 -14.47
N LYS A 177 -17.10 10.06 -15.69
CA LYS A 177 -16.59 11.32 -16.25
C LYS A 177 -16.88 12.48 -15.31
N TYR A 178 -18.11 12.58 -14.77
CA TYR A 178 -18.48 13.63 -13.82
C TYR A 178 -17.54 13.69 -12.60
N MET A 179 -17.27 12.55 -11.96
CA MET A 179 -16.39 12.51 -10.79
C MET A 179 -14.95 12.87 -11.15
N LEU A 180 -14.47 12.44 -12.32
CA LEU A 180 -13.13 12.78 -12.80
C LEU A 180 -13.00 14.28 -13.10
N MET A 181 -13.99 14.88 -13.77
CA MET A 181 -14.01 16.31 -14.09
C MET A 181 -14.06 17.19 -12.84
N VAL A 182 -14.93 16.86 -11.88
CA VAL A 182 -15.02 17.58 -10.60
C VAL A 182 -13.71 17.43 -9.80
N GLY A 183 -13.10 16.25 -9.85
CA GLY A 183 -11.86 15.96 -9.12
C GLY A 183 -10.58 16.50 -9.75
N SER A 184 -10.60 16.90 -11.03
CA SER A 184 -9.41 17.32 -11.76
C SER A 184 -9.72 18.22 -12.97
N PRO A 185 -9.09 19.41 -13.05
CA PRO A 185 -9.24 20.29 -14.21
C PRO A 185 -8.62 19.69 -15.50
N ILE A 186 -7.71 18.73 -15.37
CA ILE A 186 -7.12 18.05 -16.53
C ILE A 186 -8.15 17.10 -17.15
N PHE A 187 -8.92 16.37 -16.34
CA PHE A 187 -10.02 15.57 -16.83
C PHE A 187 -11.17 16.45 -17.36
N GLU A 188 -11.51 17.55 -16.68
CA GLU A 188 -12.47 18.54 -17.19
C GLU A 188 -12.11 19.00 -18.60
N LYS A 189 -10.86 19.43 -18.80
CA LYS A 189 -10.37 19.84 -20.13
C LYS A 189 -10.44 18.70 -21.14
N MET A 190 -9.95 17.52 -20.76
CA MET A 190 -9.93 16.33 -21.62
C MET A 190 -11.32 15.98 -22.16
N PHE A 191 -12.35 15.98 -21.31
CA PHE A 191 -13.72 15.67 -21.72
C PHE A 191 -14.45 16.86 -22.36
N SER A 192 -14.09 18.09 -22.04
CA SER A 192 -14.65 19.29 -22.68
C SER A 192 -14.17 19.44 -24.14
N ASP A 193 -12.94 19.02 -24.43
CA ASP A 193 -12.40 18.98 -25.79
C ASP A 193 -13.15 17.98 -26.69
N GLU A 194 -13.71 16.92 -26.12
CA GLU A 194 -14.61 16.00 -26.84
C GLU A 194 -15.87 16.74 -27.34
N ILE A 195 -16.46 17.61 -26.51
CA ILE A 195 -17.67 18.36 -26.87
C ILE A 195 -17.34 19.54 -27.80
N SER A 196 -16.26 20.27 -27.51
CA SER A 196 -15.96 21.56 -28.15
C SER A 196 -15.12 21.43 -29.41
N ASN A 197 -14.17 20.49 -29.41
CA ASN A 197 -13.18 20.31 -30.47
C ASN A 197 -13.40 19.00 -31.25
N GLY A 198 -14.47 18.25 -30.95
CA GLY A 198 -14.83 17.02 -31.65
C GLY A 198 -13.83 15.88 -31.45
N VAL A 199 -13.08 15.88 -30.34
CA VAL A 199 -12.18 14.77 -30.00
C VAL A 199 -13.02 13.51 -29.78
N VAL A 200 -12.72 12.46 -30.53
CA VAL A 200 -13.42 11.17 -30.42
C VAL A 200 -12.58 10.22 -29.57
N PHE A 201 -13.12 9.79 -28.43
CA PHE A 201 -12.51 8.71 -27.65
C PHE A 201 -12.79 7.35 -28.29
N GLU A 202 -11.79 6.47 -28.24
CA GLU A 202 -12.01 5.06 -28.51
C GLU A 202 -13.12 4.53 -27.61
N THR A 203 -14.05 3.75 -28.15
CA THR A 203 -15.11 3.12 -27.37
C THR A 203 -14.83 1.63 -27.28
N ILE A 204 -14.88 1.08 -26.07
CA ILE A 204 -14.70 -0.35 -25.82
C ILE A 204 -15.98 -0.96 -25.27
N GLU A 205 -16.15 -2.26 -25.50
CA GLU A 205 -17.17 -3.05 -24.81
C GLU A 205 -16.63 -3.51 -23.45
N TYR A 206 -17.35 -3.17 -22.39
CA TYR A 206 -17.05 -3.55 -21.03
C TYR A 206 -18.35 -3.97 -20.34
N GLU A 207 -18.42 -5.25 -19.93
CA GLU A 207 -19.60 -5.83 -19.28
C GLU A 207 -20.92 -5.56 -20.04
N GLY A 208 -20.90 -5.72 -21.37
CA GLY A 208 -22.07 -5.50 -22.23
C GLY A 208 -22.46 -4.03 -22.43
N ARG A 209 -21.65 -3.08 -21.95
CA ARG A 209 -21.83 -1.63 -22.14
C ARG A 209 -20.74 -1.08 -23.06
N LYS A 210 -21.09 -0.09 -23.89
CA LYS A 210 -20.13 0.67 -24.71
C LYS A 210 -19.68 1.90 -23.93
N LEU A 211 -18.41 1.94 -23.53
CA LEU A 211 -17.83 2.99 -22.69
C LEU A 211 -16.64 3.64 -23.39
N HIS A 212 -16.41 4.93 -23.15
CA HIS A 212 -15.22 5.61 -23.66
C HIS A 212 -13.97 5.09 -22.95
N ASN A 213 -12.87 4.96 -23.67
CA ASN A 213 -11.61 4.42 -23.18
C ASN A 213 -10.54 5.52 -23.14
N ILE A 214 -9.85 5.62 -22.02
CA ILE A 214 -8.68 6.49 -21.85
C ILE A 214 -7.48 5.61 -21.53
N LYS A 215 -6.47 5.62 -22.40
CA LYS A 215 -5.22 4.87 -22.17
C LYS A 215 -4.25 5.69 -21.32
N ILE A 216 -3.73 5.08 -20.26
CA ILE A 216 -2.78 5.67 -19.32
C ILE A 216 -1.64 4.66 -19.10
N SER A 217 -0.60 4.71 -19.92
CA SER A 217 0.50 3.74 -19.88
C SER A 217 1.59 4.06 -18.85
N ASP A 218 1.69 5.32 -18.43
CA ASP A 218 2.80 5.84 -17.61
C ASP A 218 2.54 5.77 -16.10
N VAL A 219 1.51 5.04 -15.67
CA VAL A 219 1.09 4.95 -14.27
C VAL A 219 0.78 3.50 -13.89
N PRO A 220 1.30 3.00 -12.75
CA PRO A 220 0.92 1.68 -12.25
C PRO A 220 -0.57 1.58 -11.90
N PRO A 221 -1.26 0.46 -12.21
CA PRO A 221 -2.70 0.30 -11.93
C PRO A 221 -3.07 0.51 -10.45
N ASP A 222 -2.25 0.04 -9.52
CA ASP A 222 -2.55 0.18 -8.08
C ASP A 222 -2.49 1.62 -7.60
N ALA A 223 -1.54 2.42 -8.12
CA ALA A 223 -1.49 3.85 -7.84
C ALA A 223 -2.71 4.59 -8.42
N MET A 224 -3.16 4.20 -9.62
CA MET A 224 -4.37 4.78 -10.21
C MET A 224 -5.64 4.41 -9.43
N LYS A 225 -5.77 3.17 -8.92
CA LYS A 225 -6.90 2.79 -8.06
C LYS A 225 -6.97 3.66 -6.81
N VAL A 226 -5.83 3.87 -6.14
CA VAL A 226 -5.77 4.73 -4.95
C VAL A 226 -6.09 6.19 -5.30
N PHE A 227 -5.59 6.68 -6.42
CA PHE A 227 -5.93 8.01 -6.94
C PHE A 227 -7.44 8.16 -7.21
N LEU A 228 -8.09 7.17 -7.84
CA LEU A 228 -9.54 7.17 -8.05
C LEU A 228 -10.30 7.13 -6.72
N ASN A 229 -9.89 6.28 -5.77
CA ASN A 229 -10.49 6.26 -4.43
C ASN A 229 -10.40 7.64 -3.76
N PHE A 230 -9.27 8.33 -3.92
CA PHE A 230 -9.11 9.69 -3.43
C PHE A 230 -10.08 10.67 -4.10
N LEU A 231 -10.23 10.65 -5.44
CA LEU A 231 -11.19 11.53 -6.13
C LEU A 231 -12.64 11.31 -5.70
N TYR A 232 -12.99 10.10 -5.25
CA TYR A 232 -14.37 9.74 -4.89
C TYR A 232 -14.68 9.96 -3.41
N SER A 233 -13.65 10.14 -2.58
CA SER A 233 -13.79 10.20 -1.12
C SER A 233 -13.15 11.41 -0.47
N GLU A 234 -12.08 11.95 -1.05
CA GLU A 234 -11.22 13.00 -0.48
C GLU A 234 -10.70 12.70 0.95
N ASN A 235 -10.73 11.42 1.33
CA ASN A 235 -10.33 10.92 2.63
C ASN A 235 -8.80 10.71 2.71
N GLU A 236 -8.32 10.38 3.91
CA GLU A 236 -6.96 9.85 4.10
C GLU A 236 -6.75 8.58 3.28
N ILE A 237 -5.49 8.31 2.94
CA ILE A 237 -5.07 7.19 2.08
C ILE A 237 -4.65 6.02 2.99
N PRO A 238 -5.51 5.01 3.22
CA PRO A 238 -5.20 3.95 4.18
C PRO A 238 -3.96 3.14 3.79
N GLU A 239 -3.68 3.03 2.49
CA GLU A 239 -2.51 2.34 1.95
C GLU A 239 -1.19 2.99 2.41
N LEU A 240 -1.19 4.29 2.69
CA LEU A 240 -0.03 5.02 3.22
C LEU A 240 0.02 4.99 4.76
N SER A 241 -1.02 4.49 5.44
CA SER A 241 -1.07 4.40 6.90
C SER A 241 -0.32 3.17 7.46
N GLY A 242 -0.04 3.15 8.76
CA GLY A 242 0.55 2.00 9.45
C GLY A 242 2.08 1.88 9.32
N ALA A 243 2.59 0.65 9.49
CA ALA A 243 4.02 0.38 9.56
C ALA A 243 4.77 0.72 8.26
N PHE A 244 6.02 1.15 8.40
CA PHE A 244 6.92 1.47 7.30
C PHE A 244 7.21 0.23 6.42
N ASN A 245 7.18 0.42 5.10
CA ASN A 245 7.77 -0.49 4.13
C ASN A 245 8.16 0.32 2.87
N THR A 246 9.03 -0.25 2.03
CA THR A 246 9.53 0.43 0.82
C THR A 246 8.43 0.62 -0.24
N SER A 247 7.53 -0.35 -0.41
CA SER A 247 6.47 -0.27 -1.43
C SER A 247 5.48 0.89 -1.20
N LYS A 248 5.29 1.33 0.04
CA LYS A 248 4.51 2.54 0.35
C LYS A 248 5.20 3.83 -0.09
N ILE A 249 6.53 3.86 -0.08
CA ILE A 249 7.29 4.99 -0.63
C ILE A 249 7.10 5.04 -2.14
N ASP A 250 7.22 3.89 -2.82
CA ASP A 250 6.98 3.80 -4.26
C ASP A 250 5.55 4.21 -4.62
N LEU A 251 4.55 3.74 -3.86
CA LEU A 251 3.15 4.15 -4.03
C LEU A 251 2.99 5.66 -3.82
N ALA A 252 3.56 6.24 -2.77
CA ALA A 252 3.46 7.68 -2.49
C ALA A 252 4.15 8.53 -3.56
N LEU A 253 5.27 8.08 -4.13
CA LEU A 253 5.96 8.74 -5.24
C LEU A 253 5.12 8.70 -6.53
N ASN A 254 4.53 7.54 -6.85
CA ASN A 254 3.60 7.40 -7.96
C ASN A 254 2.34 8.27 -7.77
N LEU A 255 1.77 8.29 -6.56
CA LEU A 255 0.63 9.16 -6.25
C LEU A 255 0.98 10.64 -6.38
N LEU A 256 2.16 11.06 -5.93
CA LEU A 256 2.64 12.44 -6.11
C LEU A 256 2.75 12.81 -7.59
N TYR A 257 3.27 11.90 -8.42
CA TYR A 257 3.31 12.08 -9.88
C TYR A 257 1.91 12.28 -10.47
N ILE A 258 0.98 11.37 -10.17
CA ILE A 258 -0.40 11.42 -10.70
C ILE A 258 -1.12 12.67 -10.18
N ALA A 259 -0.96 13.01 -8.90
CA ALA A 259 -1.55 14.20 -8.31
C ALA A 259 -1.09 15.48 -9.00
N LYS A 260 0.20 15.59 -9.32
CA LYS A 260 0.74 16.71 -10.11
C LYS A 260 0.24 16.69 -11.54
N LYS A 261 0.27 15.53 -12.20
CA LYS A 261 -0.18 15.34 -13.59
C LYS A 261 -1.65 15.74 -13.79
N TYR A 262 -2.51 15.42 -12.83
CA TYR A 262 -3.94 15.72 -12.85
C TYR A 262 -4.34 16.92 -11.97
N LEU A 263 -3.37 17.69 -11.46
CA LEU A 263 -3.59 18.91 -10.68
C LEU A 263 -4.49 18.74 -9.44
N VAL A 264 -4.32 17.65 -8.70
CA VAL A 264 -5.05 17.34 -7.47
C VAL A 264 -4.23 17.78 -6.24
N LYS A 265 -4.30 19.08 -5.93
CA LYS A 265 -3.44 19.73 -4.93
C LYS A 265 -3.48 19.10 -3.53
N LYS A 266 -4.67 18.74 -3.03
CA LYS A 266 -4.83 18.13 -1.71
C LYS A 266 -4.11 16.78 -1.59
N LEU A 267 -4.17 15.96 -2.65
CA LEU A 267 -3.43 14.70 -2.72
C LEU A 267 -1.92 14.93 -2.81
N GLU A 268 -1.51 15.90 -3.64
CA GLU A 268 -0.11 16.32 -3.74
C GLU A 268 0.46 16.69 -2.35
N ASP A 269 -0.27 17.48 -1.56
CA ASP A 269 0.15 17.91 -0.23
C ASP A 269 0.23 16.75 0.77
N GLN A 270 -0.74 15.82 0.74
CA GLN A 270 -0.69 14.61 1.56
C GLN A 270 0.53 13.74 1.22
N CYS A 271 0.82 13.53 -0.06
CA CYS A 271 1.97 12.74 -0.49
C CYS A 271 3.30 13.41 -0.10
N LYS A 272 3.44 14.72 -0.29
CA LYS A 272 4.64 15.47 0.12
C LYS A 272 4.89 15.38 1.62
N SER A 273 3.86 15.60 2.42
CA SER A 273 3.94 15.48 3.88
C SER A 273 4.33 14.06 4.29
N TYR A 274 3.71 13.04 3.68
CA TYR A 274 4.04 11.64 3.94
C TYR A 274 5.50 11.31 3.65
N LEU A 275 5.99 11.67 2.46
CA LEU A 275 7.36 11.39 2.02
C LEU A 275 8.38 12.12 2.89
N THR A 276 8.17 13.40 3.16
CA THR A 276 9.07 14.23 3.99
C THR A 276 9.21 13.67 5.41
N ASN A 277 8.10 13.22 6.01
CA ASN A 277 8.09 12.60 7.35
C ASN A 277 8.66 11.17 7.40
N ARG A 278 9.12 10.64 6.27
CA ARG A 278 9.65 9.28 6.13
C ARG A 278 11.05 9.25 5.50
N ILE A 279 11.71 10.40 5.38
CA ILE A 279 13.12 10.48 4.98
C ILE A 279 14.00 9.77 6.03
N ASN A 280 14.74 8.76 5.57
CA ASN A 280 15.70 7.98 6.34
C ASN A 280 16.76 7.36 5.40
N LEU A 281 17.69 6.57 5.95
CA LEU A 281 18.79 5.95 5.18
C LEU A 281 18.34 5.12 3.97
N MET A 282 17.16 4.50 4.05
CA MET A 282 16.63 3.64 2.99
C MET A 282 15.82 4.42 1.94
N THR A 283 15.32 5.60 2.29
CA THR A 283 14.36 6.35 1.46
C THR A 283 14.91 7.66 0.91
N ILE A 284 16.05 8.13 1.41
CA ILE A 284 16.59 9.45 1.07
C ILE A 284 16.82 9.63 -0.43
N PHE A 285 17.47 8.67 -1.12
CA PHE A 285 17.80 8.83 -2.55
C PHE A 285 16.60 8.74 -3.48
N PRO A 286 15.67 7.77 -3.33
CA PRO A 286 14.44 7.76 -4.11
C PRO A 286 13.62 9.04 -3.91
N ILE A 287 13.50 9.52 -2.66
CA ILE A 287 12.78 10.77 -2.37
C ILE A 287 13.51 11.97 -2.97
N PHE A 288 14.83 12.05 -2.86
CA PHE A 288 15.64 13.15 -3.40
C PHE A 288 15.56 13.24 -4.92
N GLU A 289 15.71 12.11 -5.63
CA GLU A 289 15.56 12.02 -7.10
C GLU A 289 14.20 12.59 -7.54
N HIS A 290 13.13 12.13 -6.89
CA HIS A 290 11.78 12.56 -7.23
C HIS A 290 11.49 14.01 -6.80
N ALA A 291 12.04 14.46 -5.68
CA ALA A 291 11.92 15.85 -5.24
C ALA A 291 12.51 16.81 -6.28
N LEU A 292 13.66 16.46 -6.87
CA LEU A 292 14.28 17.20 -7.98
C LEU A 292 13.47 17.07 -9.28
N LEU A 293 13.01 15.86 -9.63
CA LEU A 293 12.20 15.62 -10.82
C LEU A 293 10.91 16.45 -10.82
N PHE A 294 10.27 16.56 -9.65
CA PHE A 294 9.01 17.28 -9.49
C PHE A 294 9.18 18.76 -9.12
N ASN A 295 10.42 19.26 -9.02
CA ASN A 295 10.76 20.61 -8.55
C ASN A 295 10.03 20.97 -7.24
N CYS A 296 10.12 20.09 -6.24
CA CYS A 296 9.44 20.26 -4.96
C CYS A 296 10.39 20.76 -3.88
N ASP A 297 10.55 22.09 -3.79
CA ASP A 297 11.54 22.75 -2.91
C ASP A 297 11.45 22.31 -1.44
N GLU A 298 10.24 22.14 -0.90
CA GLU A 298 10.03 21.65 0.47
C GLU A 298 10.68 20.28 0.71
N MET A 299 10.47 19.34 -0.21
CA MET A 299 11.06 18.00 -0.13
C MET A 299 12.57 18.06 -0.40
N ILE A 300 13.02 18.88 -1.37
CA ILE A 300 14.44 19.08 -1.67
C ILE A 300 15.17 19.56 -0.42
N ASN A 301 14.62 20.57 0.27
CA ASN A 301 15.22 21.12 1.48
C ASN A 301 15.23 20.09 2.62
N ALA A 302 14.15 19.35 2.84
CA ALA A 302 14.12 18.29 3.84
C ALA A 302 15.15 17.16 3.55
N CYS A 303 15.36 16.81 2.27
CA CYS A 303 16.40 15.88 1.87
C CYS A 303 17.80 16.46 2.14
N LYS A 304 18.05 17.72 1.80
CA LYS A 304 19.33 18.40 2.07
C LYS A 304 19.62 18.43 3.58
N ASP A 305 18.65 18.80 4.39
CA ASP A 305 18.77 18.82 5.86
C ASP A 305 19.11 17.44 6.42
N TYR A 306 18.59 16.37 5.82
CA TYR A 306 18.94 15.00 6.20
C TYR A 306 20.36 14.60 5.73
N LEU A 307 20.74 14.95 4.49
CA LEU A 307 22.05 14.66 3.91
C LEU A 307 23.20 15.42 4.58
N MET A 308 22.92 16.48 5.33
CA MET A 308 23.92 17.19 6.15
C MET A 308 24.32 16.43 7.42
N LYS A 309 23.49 15.49 7.88
CA LYS A 309 23.71 14.76 9.14
C LYS A 309 24.78 13.68 8.95
N LYS A 310 25.76 13.58 9.85
CA LYS A 310 26.84 12.58 9.76
C LYS A 310 26.31 11.13 9.73
N GLU A 311 25.17 10.88 10.35
CA GLU A 311 24.53 9.57 10.35
C GLU A 311 24.04 9.14 8.96
N CYS A 312 24.02 10.03 7.95
CA CYS A 312 23.56 9.72 6.60
C CYS A 312 24.59 8.96 5.74
N GLU A 313 25.87 8.91 6.12
CA GLU A 313 26.94 8.25 5.35
C GLU A 313 26.57 6.84 4.85
N PRO A 314 25.94 5.95 5.67
CA PRO A 314 25.57 4.61 5.22
C PRO A 314 24.59 4.59 4.05
N ALA A 315 23.80 5.65 3.85
CA ALA A 315 22.87 5.73 2.73
C ALA A 315 23.63 5.69 1.39
N PHE A 316 24.81 6.30 1.30
CA PHE A 316 25.59 6.35 0.05
C PHE A 316 26.10 4.98 -0.42
N ARG A 317 26.11 3.98 0.46
CA ARG A 317 26.42 2.58 0.14
C ARG A 317 25.22 1.82 -0.45
N SER A 318 24.03 2.44 -0.44
CA SER A 318 22.81 1.78 -0.89
C SER A 318 22.75 1.68 -2.41
N LYS A 319 22.08 0.63 -2.91
CA LYS A 319 21.74 0.51 -4.34
C LYS A 319 20.95 1.72 -4.85
N ALA A 320 20.12 2.30 -3.98
CA ALA A 320 19.30 3.46 -4.32
C ALA A 320 20.14 4.71 -4.64
N PHE A 321 21.33 4.86 -4.05
CA PHE A 321 22.27 5.91 -4.46
C PHE A 321 22.76 5.69 -5.89
N CYS A 322 23.15 4.46 -6.25
CA CYS A 322 23.59 4.11 -7.61
C CYS A 322 22.49 4.31 -8.67
N GLU A 323 21.21 4.34 -8.27
CA GLU A 323 20.08 4.47 -9.18
C GLU A 323 19.74 5.92 -9.55
N ILE A 324 20.22 6.92 -8.79
CA ILE A 324 19.92 8.34 -9.06
C ILE A 324 20.47 8.78 -10.42
N SER A 325 19.81 9.76 -11.04
CA SER A 325 20.25 10.30 -12.32
C SER A 325 21.52 11.15 -12.18
N ARG A 326 22.28 11.31 -13.26
CA ARG A 326 23.45 12.20 -13.29
C ARG A 326 23.10 13.64 -12.87
N LYS A 327 21.89 14.11 -13.21
CA LYS A 327 21.40 15.43 -12.80
C LYS A 327 21.27 15.54 -11.28
N SER A 328 20.73 14.51 -10.63
CA SER A 328 20.63 14.46 -9.18
C SER A 328 21.98 14.30 -8.51
N LEU A 329 22.90 13.53 -9.10
CA LEU A 329 24.27 13.43 -8.63
C LEU A 329 24.97 14.80 -8.66
N ILE A 330 24.86 15.54 -9.76
CA ILE A 330 25.37 16.92 -9.87
C ILE A 330 24.78 17.80 -8.76
N SER A 331 23.45 17.78 -8.61
CA SER A 331 22.76 18.58 -7.60
C SER A 331 23.20 18.24 -6.17
N LEU A 332 23.53 16.98 -5.90
CA LEU A 332 24.06 16.51 -4.62
C LEU A 332 25.51 16.95 -4.41
N LEU A 333 26.37 16.83 -5.42
CA LEU A 333 27.77 17.24 -5.34
C LEU A 333 27.92 18.76 -5.32
N GLU A 334 26.95 19.54 -5.79
CA GLU A 334 26.96 20.99 -5.65
C GLU A 334 26.78 21.47 -4.20
N LEU A 335 26.24 20.62 -3.31
CA LEU A 335 26.07 20.96 -1.90
C LEU A 335 27.41 21.27 -1.22
N ASP A 336 27.40 22.31 -0.40
CA ASP A 336 28.54 22.71 0.42
C ASP A 336 28.60 22.01 1.78
N CYS A 337 27.51 21.35 2.18
CA CYS A 337 27.41 20.60 3.43
C CYS A 337 26.93 19.18 3.14
N LEU A 338 27.68 18.17 3.57
CA LEU A 338 27.31 16.76 3.46
C LEU A 338 27.84 15.99 4.67
N GLY A 339 27.06 15.01 5.13
CA GLY A 339 27.40 14.11 6.23
C GLY A 339 28.42 13.02 5.89
N VAL A 340 29.18 13.17 4.80
CA VAL A 340 30.19 12.22 4.29
C VAL A 340 31.46 12.97 3.90
N ASP A 341 32.63 12.44 4.26
CA ASP A 341 33.91 13.04 3.91
C ASP A 341 34.23 12.89 2.42
N GLU A 342 35.05 13.80 1.88
CA GLU A 342 35.35 13.86 0.44
C GLU A 342 35.91 12.54 -0.12
N PHE A 343 36.74 11.86 0.66
CA PHE A 343 37.39 10.63 0.23
C PHE A 343 36.42 9.46 0.14
N SER A 344 35.57 9.27 1.16
CA SER A 344 34.48 8.29 1.10
C SER A 344 33.48 8.63 -0.01
N LEU A 345 33.13 9.90 -0.17
CA LEU A 345 32.24 10.38 -1.22
C LEU A 345 32.79 10.05 -2.63
N TYR A 346 34.09 10.24 -2.86
CA TYR A 346 34.74 9.84 -4.11
C TYR A 346 34.55 8.34 -4.39
N GLY A 347 34.75 7.49 -3.38
CA GLY A 347 34.51 6.05 -3.49
C GLY A 347 33.08 5.73 -3.91
N TYR A 348 32.09 6.37 -3.29
CA TYR A 348 30.68 6.18 -3.65
C TYR A 348 30.37 6.66 -5.08
N VAL A 349 30.90 7.82 -5.47
CA VAL A 349 30.74 8.37 -6.83
C VAL A 349 31.33 7.43 -7.89
N LEU A 350 32.45 6.78 -7.60
CA LEU A 350 33.01 5.74 -8.49
C LEU A 350 32.07 4.54 -8.61
N THR A 351 31.48 4.06 -7.51
CA THR A 351 30.50 2.96 -7.54
C THR A 351 29.25 3.34 -8.34
N TRP A 352 28.78 4.59 -8.21
CA TRP A 352 27.72 5.13 -9.05
C TRP A 352 28.12 5.10 -10.54
N ALA A 353 29.31 5.59 -10.88
CA ALA A 353 29.78 5.63 -12.26
C ALA A 353 29.93 4.23 -12.88
N GLN A 354 30.40 3.25 -12.11
CA GLN A 354 30.44 1.84 -12.51
C GLN A 354 29.03 1.30 -12.79
N SER A 355 28.09 1.57 -11.89
CA SER A 355 26.68 1.18 -12.05
C SER A 355 26.03 1.83 -13.27
N GLU A 356 26.41 3.06 -13.60
CA GLU A 356 25.93 3.78 -14.78
C GLU A 356 26.55 3.22 -16.08
N CYS A 357 27.84 2.87 -16.08
CA CYS A 357 28.46 2.13 -17.18
C CYS A 357 27.74 0.80 -17.45
N GLU A 358 27.45 0.02 -16.40
CA GLU A 358 26.70 -1.23 -16.53
C GLU A 358 25.31 -1.01 -17.15
N ARG A 359 24.58 0.01 -16.70
CA ARG A 359 23.26 0.39 -17.24
C ARG A 359 23.33 0.76 -18.72
N LEU A 360 24.41 1.40 -19.12
CA LEU A 360 24.69 1.79 -20.51
C LEU A 360 25.37 0.70 -21.34
N MET A 361 25.57 -0.51 -20.77
CA MET A 361 26.26 -1.63 -21.42
C MET A 361 27.70 -1.28 -21.86
N LEU A 362 28.39 -0.45 -21.08
CA LEU A 362 29.78 -0.06 -21.27
C LEU A 362 30.71 -0.86 -20.36
N THR A 363 31.93 -1.12 -20.81
CA THR A 363 32.98 -1.60 -19.91
C THR A 363 33.38 -0.47 -18.96
N SER A 364 33.51 -0.77 -17.67
CA SER A 364 33.99 0.21 -16.69
C SER A 364 35.48 0.45 -16.92
N THR A 365 35.87 1.29 -17.89
CA THR A 365 37.25 1.81 -18.09
C THR A 365 37.37 3.24 -17.55
N SER A 366 38.58 3.78 -17.39
CA SER A 366 38.80 5.12 -16.83
C SER A 366 38.16 6.19 -17.70
N GLU A 367 38.22 6.01 -19.02
CA GLU A 367 37.62 6.90 -20.01
C GLU A 367 36.10 6.87 -19.91
N ASN A 368 35.51 5.67 -19.87
CA ASN A 368 34.06 5.50 -19.77
C ASN A 368 33.51 6.03 -18.44
N LEU A 369 34.18 5.75 -17.31
CA LEU A 369 33.79 6.31 -16.01
C LEU A 369 33.84 7.85 -16.02
N ARG A 370 34.89 8.43 -16.60
CA ARG A 370 35.02 9.89 -16.72
C ARG A 370 33.95 10.47 -17.65
N GLU A 371 33.59 9.76 -18.72
CA GLU A 371 32.53 10.15 -19.66
C GLU A 371 31.14 10.13 -19.02
N VAL A 372 30.76 9.05 -18.32
CA VAL A 372 29.45 8.94 -17.67
C VAL A 372 29.30 9.97 -16.54
N LEU A 373 30.37 10.23 -15.77
CA LEU A 373 30.38 11.29 -14.76
C LEU A 373 30.24 12.68 -15.39
N GLY A 374 30.89 12.94 -16.53
CA GLY A 374 30.81 14.22 -17.22
C GLY A 374 31.20 15.39 -16.31
N SER A 375 30.35 16.41 -16.21
CA SER A 375 30.60 17.58 -15.35
C SER A 375 30.61 17.25 -13.85
N ALA A 376 29.96 16.17 -13.41
CA ALA A 376 29.93 15.76 -12.01
C ALA A 376 31.33 15.44 -11.45
N PHE A 377 32.25 14.97 -12.30
CA PHE A 377 33.63 14.69 -11.92
C PHE A 377 34.35 15.92 -11.34
N TYR A 378 34.12 17.11 -11.91
CA TYR A 378 34.77 18.35 -11.48
C TYR A 378 34.18 18.93 -10.18
N LEU A 379 33.09 18.33 -9.67
CA LEU A 379 32.51 18.68 -8.37
C LEU A 379 33.11 17.87 -7.21
N ILE A 380 33.98 16.91 -7.50
CA ILE A 380 34.74 16.17 -6.50
C ILE A 380 35.88 17.06 -5.98
N ARG A 381 36.01 17.20 -4.65
CA ARG A 381 36.93 18.18 -4.06
C ARG A 381 38.25 17.52 -3.66
N PHE A 382 38.97 16.96 -4.64
CA PHE A 382 40.28 16.31 -4.40
C PHE A 382 41.28 17.17 -3.60
N PRO A 383 41.42 18.49 -3.84
CA PRO A 383 42.33 19.32 -3.07
C PRO A 383 41.92 19.53 -1.60
N ALA A 384 40.70 19.14 -1.22
CA ALA A 384 40.22 19.20 0.16
C ALA A 384 40.45 17.89 0.95
N MET A 385 40.99 16.84 0.29
CA MET A 385 41.39 15.59 0.94
C MET A 385 42.77 15.71 1.59
N SER A 386 43.11 14.79 2.50
CA SER A 386 44.48 14.72 3.03
C SER A 386 45.48 14.27 1.96
N LEU A 387 46.76 14.57 2.16
CA LEU A 387 47.82 14.14 1.24
C LEU A 387 47.87 12.61 1.10
N ASP A 388 47.66 11.88 2.20
CA ASP A 388 47.67 10.41 2.22
C ASP A 388 46.46 9.84 1.46
N GLN A 389 45.27 10.42 1.67
CA GLN A 389 44.05 10.05 0.93
C GLN A 389 44.23 10.28 -0.56
N PHE A 390 44.74 11.45 -0.95
CA PHE A 390 44.99 11.76 -2.35
C PHE A 390 46.05 10.84 -2.96
N ALA A 391 47.12 10.52 -2.21
CA ALA A 391 48.13 9.57 -2.65
C ALA A 391 47.55 8.16 -2.88
N ASP A 392 46.62 7.71 -2.03
CA ASP A 392 45.96 6.42 -2.23
C ASP A 392 45.07 6.41 -3.48
N ILE A 393 44.40 7.53 -3.82
CA ILE A 393 43.66 7.71 -5.08
C ILE A 393 44.63 7.68 -6.27
N ALA A 394 45.71 8.47 -6.24
CA ALA A 394 46.66 8.58 -7.34
C ALA A 394 47.40 7.27 -7.62
N ASN A 395 47.59 6.43 -6.60
CA ASN A 395 48.20 5.10 -6.74
C ASN A 395 47.17 4.00 -7.09
N ASN A 396 45.91 4.37 -7.34
CA ASN A 396 44.82 3.46 -7.64
C ASN A 396 44.67 2.30 -6.63
N LYS A 397 44.79 2.58 -5.33
CA LYS A 397 44.62 1.55 -4.29
C LYS A 397 43.16 1.13 -4.11
N PHE A 398 42.21 1.93 -4.61
CA PHE A 398 40.77 1.75 -4.45
C PHE A 398 40.15 0.94 -5.59
N PHE A 399 40.48 -0.34 -5.68
CA PHE A 399 39.83 -1.33 -6.56
C PHE A 399 40.44 -1.50 -7.96
N ILE A 400 40.33 -2.77 -8.38
CA ILE A 400 40.72 -3.39 -9.65
C ILE A 400 40.16 -2.58 -10.83
N ASP A 401 40.97 -2.46 -11.89
CA ASP A 401 40.67 -1.88 -13.21
C ASP A 401 39.33 -1.13 -13.26
N PRO A 402 39.40 0.20 -13.15
CA PRO A 402 39.88 0.89 -14.34
C PRO A 402 40.69 2.16 -14.11
N GLY A 403 42.01 2.00 -14.10
CA GLY A 403 42.94 3.12 -14.21
C GLY A 403 42.69 4.29 -13.23
N LEU A 404 43.38 5.41 -13.47
CA LEU A 404 43.20 6.64 -12.71
C LEU A 404 42.32 7.59 -13.54
N LEU A 405 41.24 8.12 -12.94
CA LEU A 405 40.36 9.08 -13.65
C LEU A 405 41.00 10.46 -13.84
N LEU A 406 41.96 10.80 -12.97
CA LEU A 406 42.75 12.03 -13.08
C LEU A 406 43.86 11.84 -14.11
N THR A 407 44.06 12.85 -14.95
CA THR A 407 45.23 12.93 -15.83
C THR A 407 46.50 13.22 -15.02
N ASP A 408 47.67 12.84 -15.55
CA ASP A 408 48.96 13.14 -14.92
C ASP A 408 49.12 14.63 -14.59
N ALA A 409 48.64 15.51 -15.47
CA ALA A 409 48.67 16.96 -15.26
C ALA A 409 47.77 17.41 -14.11
N GLU A 410 46.55 16.86 -13.98
CA GLU A 410 45.65 17.12 -12.85
C GLU A 410 46.26 16.62 -11.54
N CYS A 411 46.83 15.41 -11.54
CA CYS A 411 47.52 14.83 -10.39
C CYS A 411 48.68 15.70 -9.90
N LEU A 412 49.57 16.12 -10.81
CA LEU A 412 50.71 16.98 -10.47
C LEU A 412 50.27 18.32 -9.88
N ARG A 413 49.19 18.93 -10.41
CA ARG A 413 48.65 20.19 -9.89
C ARG A 413 48.06 20.02 -8.50
N ILE A 414 47.23 19.00 -8.28
CA ILE A 414 46.64 18.74 -6.96
C ILE A 414 47.72 18.39 -5.94
N TYR A 415 48.68 17.53 -6.29
CA TYR A 415 49.80 17.18 -5.42
C TYR A 415 50.65 18.40 -5.06
N SER A 416 50.95 19.28 -6.04
CA SER A 416 51.67 20.52 -5.77
C SER A 416 50.88 21.48 -4.88
N PHE A 417 49.54 21.52 -4.99
CA PHE A 417 48.69 22.32 -4.11
C PHE A 417 48.74 21.81 -2.66
N LEU A 418 48.57 20.50 -2.47
CA LEU A 418 48.57 19.85 -1.15
C LEU A 418 49.93 19.95 -0.44
N THR A 419 51.05 19.97 -1.18
CA THR A 419 52.41 20.05 -0.62
C THR A 419 52.92 21.48 -0.42
N LYS A 420 52.54 22.43 -1.28
CA LYS A 420 53.00 23.84 -1.23
C LYS A 420 52.06 24.78 -0.47
N LYS A 421 51.11 24.25 0.31
CA LYS A 421 50.18 25.03 1.16
C LYS A 421 49.41 26.12 0.39
N ASN A 422 48.71 25.74 -0.67
CA ASN A 422 47.65 26.55 -1.31
C ASN A 422 48.08 27.73 -2.20
N GLU A 423 49.30 27.75 -2.73
CA GLU A 423 49.80 28.83 -3.60
C GLU A 423 49.44 28.70 -5.11
N ILE A 424 48.51 27.81 -5.48
CA ILE A 424 48.12 27.56 -6.88
C ILE A 424 46.70 28.07 -7.12
N GLU A 425 46.56 29.09 -7.98
CA GLU A 425 45.27 29.76 -8.25
C GLU A 425 44.42 29.05 -9.34
N ASP A 426 45.01 28.19 -10.18
CA ASP A 426 44.34 27.58 -11.34
C ASP A 426 44.09 26.06 -11.19
N LEU A 427 43.28 25.68 -10.19
CA LEU A 427 42.77 24.31 -10.05
C LEU A 427 41.38 24.16 -10.68
N LEU A 428 41.16 23.04 -11.37
CA LEU A 428 39.85 22.68 -11.93
C LEU A 428 38.84 22.22 -10.86
N PHE A 429 39.32 21.94 -9.65
CA PHE A 429 38.54 21.37 -8.55
C PHE A 429 38.45 22.36 -7.39
N LYS A 430 37.30 22.38 -6.71
CA LYS A 430 37.12 23.19 -5.49
C LYS A 430 38.10 22.76 -4.40
N THR A 431 38.67 23.73 -3.70
CA THR A 431 39.71 23.52 -2.67
C THR A 431 39.15 23.46 -1.24
N THR A 432 37.91 23.90 -1.04
CA THR A 432 37.25 23.94 0.27
C THR A 432 36.48 22.64 0.53
N PRO A 433 36.70 21.93 1.65
CA PRO A 433 35.94 20.73 1.97
C PRO A 433 34.45 21.05 2.12
N ARG A 434 33.56 20.07 1.88
CA ARG A 434 32.18 20.17 2.36
C ARG A 434 32.17 20.17 3.88
N SER A 435 31.41 21.06 4.50
CA SER A 435 31.30 21.10 5.96
C SER A 435 30.44 19.94 6.47
N HIS A 436 30.76 19.48 7.68
CA HIS A 436 29.99 18.45 8.40
C HIS A 436 29.12 19.03 9.53
N GLU A 437 28.98 20.36 9.58
CA GLU A 437 28.34 21.07 10.69
C GLU A 437 27.51 22.26 10.18
N THR A 438 26.30 22.37 10.75
CA THR A 438 26.01 23.43 11.74
C THR A 438 25.58 22.75 13.04
#